data_AF-A0A3C2EBH6-F1
#
_entry.id   AF-A0A3C2EBH6-F1
#
_cell.length_a   1.000
_cell.length_b   1.000
_cell.length_c   1.000
_cell.angle_alpha   90.00
_cell.angle_beta   90.00
_cell.angle_gamma   90.00
#
_symmetry.space_group_name_H-M   'P 1'
#
loop_
_entity.id
_entity.type
_entity.pdbx_description
1 polymer ?
#
loop_
_entity_poly.entity_id
_entity_poly.type
_entity_poly.pdbx_seq_one_letter_code
_entity_poly.pdbx_strand_id
1 'polypeptide(L)'
;KLLEIAKEAKKKIKIGIRMAIDEEPQAAYYTSRLGIPSKEIMDFYESCIKEQSKVELKMLHFFVDSGIKDTIYYWGEFQKALAIYVKLKKQAPTLDSLNLGGGFPIMNNLGFQYDYEFMINEIISSIKEICRTEEIPDPDLYTEFGKYTVGESGAIIFSVLEQKQQNDAELWYMIDNSLMNTIPDAWSLFEKFILLPVNKWDNPYVRVNIGGISCDRSDYYNSEDMNQQIHLPQYKDEDPEPLYLGFFHTGAYQDSISGYGGIKHCLIPAPKYIIIDRDEKGNFIDKVYRSEQTVEEMLNILGYE
;
A
#
# COMPACT_ATOMS: atom_id res chain seq x y z
N LYS A 1 13.59 12.80 27.08
CA LYS A 1 14.11 13.20 25.74
C LYS A 1 13.50 14.47 25.16
N LEU A 2 12.17 14.59 24.92
CA LEU A 2 11.57 15.83 24.38
C LEU A 2 11.97 17.08 25.18
N LEU A 3 11.88 17.01 26.51
CA LEU A 3 12.27 18.10 27.41
C LEU A 3 13.76 18.47 27.34
N GLU A 4 14.65 17.50 27.09
CA GLU A 4 16.08 17.77 26.89
C GLU A 4 16.28 18.54 25.58
N ILE A 5 15.66 18.06 24.49
CA ILE A 5 15.72 18.69 23.17
C ILE A 5 15.15 20.12 23.25
N ALA A 6 14.02 20.30 23.95
CA ALA A 6 13.40 21.60 24.14
C ALA A 6 14.32 22.60 24.86
N LYS A 7 15.08 22.15 25.87
CA LYS A 7 16.05 23.00 26.58
C LYS A 7 17.15 23.49 25.63
N GLU A 8 17.71 22.59 24.83
CA GLU A 8 18.81 22.87 23.89
C GLU A 8 18.35 23.63 22.63
N ALA A 9 17.05 23.62 22.33
CA ALA A 9 16.51 24.22 21.12
C ALA A 9 16.78 25.73 21.05
N LYS A 10 17.39 26.16 19.94
CA LYS A 10 17.63 27.59 19.64
C LYS A 10 16.39 28.28 19.05
N LYS A 11 15.46 27.50 18.51
CA LYS A 11 14.20 27.96 17.92
C LYS A 11 13.04 27.16 18.50
N LYS A 12 11.82 27.68 18.39
CA LYS A 12 10.62 26.91 18.74
C LYS A 12 10.52 25.67 17.86
N ILE A 13 10.20 24.54 18.48
CA ILE A 13 10.00 23.26 17.84
C ILE A 13 8.51 23.02 17.69
N LYS A 14 8.10 22.69 16.46
CA LYS A 14 6.73 22.27 16.14
C LYS A 14 6.67 20.75 16.23
N ILE A 15 5.72 20.22 16.98
CA ILE A 15 5.55 18.78 17.17
C ILE A 15 4.12 18.34 16.83
N GLY A 16 3.97 17.08 16.47
CA GLY A 16 2.70 16.37 16.42
C GLY A 16 2.64 15.27 17.48
N ILE A 17 1.44 14.91 17.90
CA ILE A 17 1.19 13.72 18.73
C ILE A 17 0.55 12.65 17.84
N ARG A 18 1.12 11.45 17.84
CA ARG A 18 0.48 10.26 17.28
C ARG A 18 -0.35 9.58 18.37
N MET A 19 -1.64 9.44 18.15
CA MET A 19 -2.52 8.63 18.98
C MET A 19 -2.33 7.15 18.63
N ALA A 20 -2.19 6.31 19.64
CA ALA A 20 -2.32 4.87 19.48
C ALA A 20 -3.80 4.50 19.38
N ILE A 21 -4.12 3.62 18.43
CA ILE A 21 -5.48 3.10 18.20
C ILE A 21 -5.62 1.68 18.75
N ASP A 22 -6.84 1.30 19.10
CA ASP A 22 -7.15 -0.09 19.42
C ASP A 22 -7.22 -0.88 18.09
N GLU A 23 -6.57 -2.03 18.01
CA GLU A 23 -6.55 -2.87 16.81
C GLU A 23 -7.87 -3.66 16.65
N GLU A 24 -8.14 -4.18 15.46
CA GLU A 24 -9.32 -5.04 15.24
C GLU A 24 -9.26 -6.30 16.14
N PRO A 25 -10.41 -6.88 16.55
CA PRO A 25 -10.45 -8.02 17.46
C PRO A 25 -9.67 -9.27 17.00
N GLN A 26 -9.37 -9.37 15.70
CA GLN A 26 -8.65 -10.49 15.09
C GLN A 26 -7.15 -10.21 14.92
N ALA A 27 -6.68 -9.02 15.29
CA ALA A 27 -5.28 -8.65 15.20
C ALA A 27 -4.42 -9.42 16.21
N ALA A 28 -3.15 -9.62 15.87
CA ALA A 28 -2.19 -10.28 16.75
C ALA A 28 -1.87 -9.48 18.03
N TYR A 29 -2.20 -8.19 18.05
CA TYR A 29 -1.97 -7.28 19.17
C TYR A 29 -3.21 -6.43 19.41
N TYR A 30 -3.38 -5.90 20.63
CA TYR A 30 -4.57 -5.15 21.03
C TYR A 30 -4.53 -3.65 20.66
N THR A 31 -3.32 -3.08 20.52
CA THR A 31 -3.12 -1.65 20.29
C THR A 31 -1.98 -1.46 19.31
N SER A 32 -2.06 -0.43 18.47
CA SER A 32 -1.03 -0.11 17.49
C SER A 32 0.35 0.03 18.12
N ARG A 33 1.37 -0.50 17.44
CA ARG A 33 2.78 -0.50 17.89
C ARG A 33 3.33 0.89 18.22
N LEU A 34 2.80 1.94 17.58
CA LEU A 34 3.29 3.31 17.68
C LEU A 34 2.18 4.24 18.15
N GLY A 35 2.55 5.26 18.92
CA GLY A 35 1.64 6.28 19.41
C GLY A 35 1.53 6.29 20.93
N ILE A 36 0.94 7.36 21.44
CA ILE A 36 0.64 7.52 22.87
C ILE A 36 -0.78 6.98 23.10
N PRO A 37 -1.01 6.13 24.11
CA PRO A 37 -2.35 5.65 24.44
C PRO A 37 -3.34 6.81 24.60
N SER A 38 -4.53 6.69 24.03
CA SER A 38 -5.55 7.75 24.00
C SER A 38 -5.81 8.39 25.38
N LYS A 39 -5.79 7.57 26.45
CA LYS A 39 -5.99 8.00 27.84
C LYS A 39 -4.83 8.83 28.41
N GLU A 40 -3.62 8.65 27.90
CA GLU A 40 -2.40 9.30 28.39
C GLU A 40 -2.06 10.59 27.63
N ILE A 41 -2.71 10.85 26.49
CA ILE A 41 -2.37 12.00 25.63
C ILE A 41 -2.55 13.34 26.36
N MET A 42 -3.61 13.49 27.15
CA MET A 42 -3.84 14.72 27.90
C MET A 42 -2.80 14.92 28.99
N ASP A 43 -2.49 13.87 29.76
CA ASP A 43 -1.44 13.90 30.78
C ASP A 43 -0.07 14.20 30.17
N PHE A 44 0.23 13.62 29.00
CA PHE A 44 1.44 13.90 28.25
C PHE A 44 1.50 15.37 27.80
N TYR A 45 0.40 15.93 27.28
CA TYR A 45 0.35 17.33 26.89
C TYR A 45 0.59 18.26 28.09
N GLU A 46 -0.10 18.03 29.20
CA GLU A 46 -0.01 18.87 30.39
C GLU A 46 1.38 18.79 31.04
N SER A 47 1.96 17.60 31.15
CA SER A 47 3.27 17.39 31.80
C SER A 47 4.46 17.77 30.92
N CYS A 48 4.38 17.55 29.61
CA CYS A 48 5.54 17.63 28.72
C CYS A 48 5.51 18.79 27.73
N ILE A 49 4.35 19.41 27.46
CA ILE A 49 4.20 20.40 26.37
C ILE A 49 3.68 21.74 26.87
N LYS A 50 2.60 21.75 27.68
CA LYS A 50 1.84 22.96 28.03
C LYS A 50 2.70 24.11 28.58
N GLU A 51 3.64 23.80 29.48
CA GLU A 51 4.53 24.78 30.11
C GLU A 51 5.84 25.02 29.33
N GLN A 52 6.05 24.35 28.19
CA GLN A 52 7.27 24.46 27.41
C GLN A 52 7.18 25.56 26.36
N SER A 53 7.68 26.76 26.67
CA SER A 53 7.66 27.92 25.77
C SER A 53 8.35 27.74 24.41
N LYS A 54 9.24 26.74 24.31
CA LYS A 54 9.97 26.38 23.08
C LYS A 54 9.32 25.25 22.28
N VAL A 55 8.18 24.72 22.71
CA VAL A 55 7.49 23.61 22.03
C VAL A 55 6.07 24.05 21.69
N GLU A 56 5.67 23.85 20.45
CA GLU A 56 4.32 24.12 19.97
C GLU A 56 3.71 22.82 19.45
N LEU A 57 2.61 22.39 20.06
CA LEU A 57 1.80 21.32 19.50
C LEU A 57 1.06 21.87 18.29
N LYS A 58 1.29 21.27 17.11
CA LYS A 58 0.69 21.67 15.83
C LYS A 58 -0.28 20.64 15.26
N MET A 59 -0.07 19.36 15.54
CA MET A 59 -0.79 18.29 14.85
C MET A 59 -1.20 17.17 15.79
N LEU A 60 -2.41 16.66 15.62
CA LEU A 60 -2.80 15.32 16.07
C LEU A 60 -2.80 14.40 14.85
N HIS A 61 -2.19 13.22 14.98
CA HIS A 61 -2.17 12.20 13.96
C HIS A 61 -2.72 10.90 14.53
N PHE A 62 -3.49 10.16 13.74
CA PHE A 62 -3.82 8.77 14.01
C PHE A 62 -3.81 8.01 12.68
N PHE A 63 -3.75 6.69 12.76
CA PHE A 63 -3.71 5.83 11.58
C PHE A 63 -4.44 4.53 11.91
N VAL A 64 -5.35 4.12 11.03
CA VAL A 64 -6.11 2.87 11.14
C VAL A 64 -5.56 1.87 10.14
N ASP A 65 -4.91 0.82 10.64
CA ASP A 65 -4.18 -0.15 9.82
C ASP A 65 -5.10 -0.95 8.88
N SER A 66 -6.32 -1.26 9.32
CA SER A 66 -7.32 -1.94 8.48
C SER A 66 -7.87 -1.08 7.33
N GLY A 67 -7.52 0.20 7.32
CA GLY A 67 -7.84 1.18 6.30
C GLY A 67 -9.06 2.05 6.61
N ILE A 68 -9.27 3.05 5.77
CA ILE A 68 -10.42 3.95 5.80
C ILE A 68 -11.57 3.24 5.09
N LYS A 69 -12.48 2.65 5.85
CA LYS A 69 -13.64 1.89 5.34
C LYS A 69 -14.88 2.29 6.12
N ASP A 70 -16.05 2.14 5.50
CA ASP A 70 -17.33 2.34 6.19
C ASP A 70 -17.61 1.17 7.14
N THR A 71 -16.93 1.18 8.29
CA THR A 71 -17.06 0.15 9.32
C THR A 71 -17.23 0.81 10.69
N ILE A 72 -17.97 0.12 11.57
CA ILE A 72 -18.13 0.55 12.96
C ILE A 72 -16.76 0.74 13.64
N TYR A 73 -15.79 -0.10 13.27
CA TYR A 73 -14.43 -0.02 13.77
C TYR A 73 -13.72 1.28 13.38
N TYR A 74 -13.66 1.60 12.08
CA TYR A 74 -13.04 2.84 11.59
C TYR A 74 -13.69 4.07 12.23
N TRP A 75 -15.03 4.14 12.21
CA TRP A 75 -15.76 5.25 12.79
C TRP A 75 -15.55 5.36 14.30
N GLY A 76 -15.43 4.24 15.02
CA GLY A 76 -15.09 4.22 16.43
C GLY A 76 -13.74 4.87 16.75
N GLU A 77 -12.69 4.49 16.03
CA GLU A 77 -11.35 5.06 16.21
C GLU A 77 -11.27 6.53 15.77
N PHE A 78 -11.95 6.87 14.67
CA PHE A 78 -12.06 8.25 14.19
C PHE A 78 -12.73 9.16 15.23
N GLN A 79 -13.85 8.75 15.81
CA GLN A 79 -14.55 9.54 16.84
C GLN A 79 -13.70 9.68 18.12
N LYS A 80 -12.95 8.65 18.51
CA LYS A 80 -11.96 8.76 19.61
C LYS A 80 -10.90 9.82 19.30
N ALA A 81 -10.36 9.83 18.08
CA ALA A 81 -9.38 10.83 17.64
C ALA A 81 -9.94 12.25 17.67
N LEU A 82 -11.17 12.46 17.16
CA LEU A 82 -11.84 13.76 17.20
C LEU A 82 -12.06 14.26 18.64
N ALA A 83 -12.51 13.38 19.54
CA ALA A 83 -12.71 13.72 20.94
C ALA A 83 -11.40 14.18 21.62
N ILE A 84 -10.27 13.55 21.26
CA ILE A 84 -8.94 13.98 21.75
C ILE A 84 -8.51 15.29 21.11
N TYR A 85 -8.72 15.46 19.80
CA TYR A 85 -8.41 16.71 19.09
C TYR A 85 -9.11 17.90 19.75
N VAL A 86 -10.40 17.79 20.04
CA VAL A 86 -11.17 18.85 20.73
C VAL A 86 -10.57 19.18 22.10
N LYS A 87 -10.29 18.17 22.93
CA LYS A 87 -9.71 18.35 24.27
C LYS A 87 -8.36 19.06 24.20
N LEU A 88 -7.50 18.64 23.26
CA LEU A 88 -6.22 19.28 23.03
C LEU A 88 -6.39 20.70 22.51
N LYS A 89 -7.24 20.95 21.51
CA LYS A 89 -7.42 22.26 20.88
C LYS A 89 -7.87 23.32 21.89
N LYS A 90 -8.75 22.95 22.82
CA LYS A 90 -9.20 23.85 23.91
C LYS A 90 -8.07 24.26 24.86
N GLN A 91 -7.05 23.43 25.03
CA GLN A 91 -5.89 23.74 25.88
C GLN A 91 -4.64 24.20 25.11
N ALA A 92 -4.55 23.90 23.83
CA ALA A 92 -3.41 24.10 22.95
C ALA A 92 -3.84 24.97 21.75
N PRO A 93 -3.85 26.31 21.87
CA PRO A 93 -4.29 27.18 20.78
C PRO A 93 -3.50 26.98 19.47
N THR A 94 -2.24 26.54 19.58
CA THR A 94 -1.33 26.30 18.46
C THR A 94 -1.66 25.06 17.64
N LEU A 95 -2.44 24.12 18.18
CA LEU A 95 -2.88 22.92 17.46
C LEU A 95 -3.83 23.34 16.35
N ASP A 96 -3.47 23.12 15.10
CA ASP A 96 -4.29 23.54 13.95
C ASP A 96 -4.38 22.46 12.87
N SER A 97 -3.73 21.32 13.04
CA SER A 97 -3.69 20.26 12.04
C SER A 97 -4.24 18.95 12.59
N LEU A 98 -5.05 18.27 11.78
CA LEU A 98 -5.50 16.90 12.02
C LEU A 98 -5.04 16.02 10.85
N ASN A 99 -4.25 14.99 11.14
CA ASN A 99 -3.73 14.06 10.16
C ASN A 99 -4.43 12.70 10.32
N LEU A 100 -5.12 12.28 9.26
CA LEU A 100 -5.92 11.05 9.21
C LEU A 100 -5.09 9.80 8.88
N GLY A 101 -3.80 9.98 8.59
CA GLY A 101 -2.90 8.92 8.17
C GLY A 101 -3.21 8.40 6.76
N GLY A 102 -2.74 7.19 6.49
CA GLY A 102 -3.01 6.45 5.26
C GLY A 102 -4.33 5.65 5.31
N GLY A 103 -4.40 4.58 4.51
CA GLY A 103 -5.48 3.60 4.59
C GLY A 103 -6.61 3.77 3.57
N PHE A 104 -6.55 4.78 2.70
CA PHE A 104 -7.51 4.90 1.61
C PHE A 104 -7.30 3.77 0.58
N PRO A 105 -8.34 2.97 0.27
CA PRO A 105 -8.16 1.73 -0.48
C PRO A 105 -8.06 1.97 -1.98
N ILE A 106 -7.48 0.99 -2.69
CA ILE A 106 -7.45 0.93 -4.16
C ILE A 106 -8.18 -0.30 -4.66
N MET A 107 -8.59 -0.25 -5.92
CA MET A 107 -9.17 -1.39 -6.62
C MET A 107 -8.14 -2.51 -6.73
N ASN A 108 -8.33 -3.62 -6.02
CA ASN A 108 -7.41 -4.77 -6.08
C ASN A 108 -8.04 -6.01 -6.76
N ASN A 109 -9.32 -5.92 -7.11
CA ASN A 109 -10.07 -6.92 -7.85
C ASN A 109 -11.22 -6.25 -8.62
N LEU A 110 -11.77 -6.93 -9.63
CA LEU A 110 -12.82 -6.38 -10.50
C LEU A 110 -14.17 -6.15 -9.80
N GLY A 111 -14.41 -6.79 -8.65
CA GLY A 111 -15.63 -6.62 -7.84
C GLY A 111 -15.50 -5.56 -6.76
N PHE A 112 -14.39 -4.83 -6.70
CA PHE A 112 -14.16 -3.79 -5.70
C PHE A 112 -15.19 -2.66 -5.85
N GLN A 113 -15.88 -2.36 -4.75
CA GLN A 113 -16.83 -1.28 -4.65
C GLN A 113 -16.46 -0.44 -3.43
N TYR A 114 -16.17 0.83 -3.67
CA TYR A 114 -15.87 1.79 -2.62
C TYR A 114 -16.34 3.17 -3.05
N ASP A 115 -17.21 3.77 -2.24
CA ASP A 115 -17.71 5.13 -2.49
C ASP A 115 -16.75 6.14 -1.84
N TYR A 116 -15.79 6.59 -2.65
CA TYR A 116 -14.77 7.56 -2.25
C TYR A 116 -15.39 8.90 -1.83
N GLU A 117 -16.41 9.36 -2.56
CA GLU A 117 -17.04 10.65 -2.31
C GLU A 117 -17.85 10.62 -1.01
N PHE A 118 -18.64 9.58 -0.80
CA PHE A 118 -19.37 9.36 0.45
C PHE A 118 -18.42 9.35 1.65
N MET A 119 -17.37 8.53 1.61
CA MET A 119 -16.44 8.40 2.73
C MET A 119 -15.76 9.73 3.09
N ILE A 120 -15.31 10.49 2.09
CA ILE A 120 -14.71 11.81 2.34
C ILE A 120 -15.75 12.79 2.88
N ASN A 121 -16.96 12.82 2.31
CA ASN A 121 -18.02 13.71 2.77
C ASN A 121 -18.42 13.45 4.23
N GLU A 122 -18.50 12.19 4.66
CA GLU A 122 -18.82 11.81 6.04
C GLU A 122 -17.69 12.22 7.01
N ILE A 123 -16.43 12.01 6.65
CA ILE A 123 -15.26 12.43 7.44
C ILE A 123 -15.27 13.95 7.62
N ILE A 124 -15.42 14.72 6.53
CA ILE A 124 -15.42 16.18 6.54
C ILE A 124 -16.61 16.71 7.34
N SER A 125 -17.80 16.14 7.13
CA SER A 125 -19.02 16.56 7.82
C SER A 125 -18.91 16.33 9.33
N SER A 126 -18.39 15.17 9.75
CA SER A 126 -18.14 14.85 11.16
C SER A 126 -17.17 15.84 11.81
N ILE A 127 -16.07 16.18 11.13
CA ILE A 127 -15.08 17.16 11.64
C ILE A 127 -15.72 18.54 11.80
N LYS A 128 -16.47 19.00 10.80
CA LYS A 128 -17.14 20.31 10.84
C LYS A 128 -18.21 20.37 11.92
N GLU A 129 -18.99 19.30 12.07
CA GLU A 129 -20.05 19.24 13.07
C GLU A 129 -19.49 19.31 14.50
N ILE A 130 -18.43 18.56 14.79
CA ILE A 130 -17.82 18.61 16.12
C ILE A 130 -17.12 19.95 16.38
N CYS A 131 -16.43 20.52 15.38
CA CYS A 131 -15.79 21.83 15.53
C CYS A 131 -16.81 22.95 15.79
N ARG A 132 -17.94 22.93 15.07
CA ARG A 132 -19.06 23.86 15.30
C ARG A 132 -19.68 23.68 16.68
N THR A 133 -19.94 22.45 17.09
CA THR A 133 -20.58 22.14 18.38
C THR A 133 -19.71 22.54 19.56
N GLU A 134 -18.39 22.35 19.44
CA GLU A 134 -17.41 22.65 20.48
C GLU A 134 -16.86 24.08 20.39
N GLU A 135 -17.36 24.88 19.43
CA GLU A 135 -16.97 26.26 19.16
C GLU A 135 -15.46 26.44 18.95
N ILE A 136 -14.82 25.49 18.25
CA ILE A 136 -13.40 25.53 17.90
C ILE A 136 -13.20 25.76 16.39
N PRO A 137 -12.07 26.35 15.96
CA PRO A 137 -11.75 26.48 14.53
C PRO A 137 -11.53 25.11 13.88
N ASP A 138 -11.97 25.00 12.62
CA ASP A 138 -11.69 23.85 11.76
C ASP A 138 -10.17 23.64 11.61
N PRO A 139 -9.66 22.40 11.72
CA PRO A 139 -8.26 22.09 11.42
C PRO A 139 -7.93 22.11 9.93
N ASP A 140 -6.66 22.35 9.63
CA ASP A 140 -6.04 21.91 8.38
C ASP A 140 -5.97 20.37 8.37
N LEU A 141 -6.45 19.77 7.29
CA LEU A 141 -6.50 18.31 7.14
C LEU A 141 -5.32 17.79 6.35
N TYR A 142 -4.71 16.73 6.87
CA TYR A 142 -3.59 16.03 6.24
C TYR A 142 -3.97 14.55 6.05
N THR A 143 -3.57 14.02 4.90
CA THR A 143 -3.74 12.61 4.55
C THR A 143 -2.42 12.05 4.02
N GLU A 144 -2.22 10.75 4.22
CA GLU A 144 -0.99 10.05 3.83
C GLU A 144 -1.36 8.88 2.89
N PHE A 145 -2.21 9.17 1.89
CA PHE A 145 -2.82 8.19 1.00
C PHE A 145 -1.84 7.69 -0.08
N GLY A 146 -0.71 7.13 0.34
CA GLY A 146 0.37 6.68 -0.55
C GLY A 146 -0.09 5.62 -1.56
N LYS A 147 -0.59 4.47 -1.07
CA LYS A 147 -1.10 3.38 -1.93
C LYS A 147 -2.20 3.84 -2.87
N TYR A 148 -3.10 4.71 -2.42
CA TYR A 148 -4.13 5.31 -3.28
C TYR A 148 -3.55 6.15 -4.41
N THR A 149 -2.52 6.94 -4.13
CA THR A 149 -1.92 7.86 -5.11
C THR A 149 -1.18 7.13 -6.23
N VAL A 150 -0.47 6.05 -5.92
CA VAL A 150 0.44 5.37 -6.87
C VAL A 150 0.03 3.93 -7.21
N GLY A 151 -0.95 3.36 -6.52
CA GLY A 151 -1.30 1.94 -6.68
C GLY A 151 -1.64 1.59 -8.12
N GLU A 152 -2.50 2.39 -8.75
CA GLU A 152 -3.00 2.15 -10.11
C GLU A 152 -2.01 2.52 -11.22
N SER A 153 -0.87 3.16 -10.89
CA SER A 153 0.08 3.64 -11.91
C SER A 153 1.04 2.56 -12.42
N GLY A 154 0.95 1.33 -11.91
CA GLY A 154 1.86 0.23 -12.25
C GLY A 154 1.12 -1.01 -12.77
N ALA A 155 1.74 -1.66 -13.73
CA ALA A 155 1.40 -3.01 -14.15
C ALA A 155 2.68 -3.81 -14.40
N ILE A 156 2.66 -5.09 -14.05
CA ILE A 156 3.74 -6.03 -14.35
C ILE A 156 3.22 -7.03 -15.37
N ILE A 157 3.91 -7.11 -16.50
CA ILE A 157 3.56 -8.01 -17.59
C ILE A 157 4.55 -9.16 -17.61
N PHE A 158 4.04 -10.38 -17.63
CA PHE A 158 4.82 -11.60 -17.80
C PHE A 158 4.42 -12.28 -19.10
N SER A 159 5.37 -12.92 -19.77
CA SER A 159 5.08 -13.95 -20.77
C SER A 159 4.98 -15.33 -20.12
N VAL A 160 4.09 -16.17 -20.62
CA VAL A 160 4.03 -17.59 -20.26
C VAL A 160 5.05 -18.34 -21.12
N LEU A 161 6.07 -18.90 -20.47
CA LEU A 161 7.15 -19.65 -21.09
C LEU A 161 6.73 -21.08 -21.46
N GLU A 162 5.98 -21.74 -20.57
CA GLU A 162 5.62 -23.14 -20.73
C GLU A 162 4.27 -23.45 -20.08
N GLN A 163 3.53 -24.38 -20.71
CA GLN A 163 2.31 -24.99 -20.19
C GLN A 163 2.64 -26.39 -19.68
N LYS A 164 2.34 -26.67 -18.42
CA LYS A 164 2.61 -27.99 -17.82
C LYS A 164 1.34 -28.60 -17.26
N GLN A 165 0.84 -29.64 -17.93
CA GLN A 165 -0.21 -30.50 -17.38
C GLN A 165 0.39 -31.44 -16.33
N GLN A 166 0.13 -31.19 -15.06
CA GLN A 166 0.70 -31.98 -13.95
C GLN A 166 -0.11 -33.25 -13.67
N ASN A 167 -1.43 -33.18 -13.79
CA ASN A 167 -2.40 -34.28 -13.67
C ASN A 167 -3.72 -33.86 -14.32
N ASP A 168 -4.77 -34.67 -14.25
CA ASP A 168 -6.07 -34.39 -14.89
C ASP A 168 -6.77 -33.09 -14.42
N ALA A 169 -6.37 -32.52 -13.28
CA ALA A 169 -7.00 -31.34 -12.67
C ALA A 169 -6.11 -30.09 -12.64
N GLU A 170 -4.79 -30.24 -12.83
CA GLU A 170 -3.82 -29.18 -12.62
C GLU A 170 -3.03 -28.88 -13.89
N LEU A 171 -3.35 -27.73 -14.49
CA LEU A 171 -2.59 -27.11 -15.57
C LEU A 171 -1.82 -25.92 -15.00
N TRP A 172 -0.52 -25.86 -15.28
CA TRP A 172 0.38 -24.81 -14.82
C TRP A 172 0.86 -23.95 -15.97
N TYR A 173 0.82 -22.64 -15.79
CA TYR A 173 1.46 -21.66 -16.66
C TYR A 173 2.71 -21.13 -15.94
N MET A 174 3.87 -21.43 -16.52
CA MET A 174 5.17 -20.98 -16.01
C MET A 174 5.50 -19.62 -16.59
N ILE A 175 5.63 -18.60 -15.74
CA ILE A 175 5.86 -17.20 -16.18
C ILE A 175 7.35 -16.84 -16.24
N ASP A 176 7.68 -15.86 -17.07
CA ASP A 176 9.04 -15.35 -17.31
C ASP A 176 9.61 -14.43 -16.20
N ASN A 177 9.36 -14.76 -14.94
CA ASN A 177 10.07 -14.24 -13.77
C ASN A 177 9.63 -15.03 -12.53
N SER A 178 9.87 -14.47 -11.35
CA SER A 178 9.34 -14.96 -10.08
C SER A 178 8.36 -13.95 -9.48
N LEU A 179 7.18 -14.43 -9.09
CA LEU A 179 6.17 -13.63 -8.39
C LEU A 179 6.72 -13.11 -7.06
N MET A 180 7.49 -13.93 -6.35
CA MET A 180 8.15 -13.53 -5.09
C MET A 180 9.07 -12.32 -5.28
N ASN A 181 9.73 -12.25 -6.44
CA ASN A 181 10.71 -11.23 -6.78
C ASN A 181 10.13 -9.96 -7.41
N THR A 182 8.93 -10.01 -7.98
CA THR A 182 8.32 -8.86 -8.68
C THR A 182 7.02 -8.39 -8.05
N ILE A 183 6.30 -9.26 -7.36
CA ILE A 183 5.04 -8.98 -6.66
C ILE A 183 5.12 -9.58 -5.24
N PRO A 184 6.06 -9.10 -4.39
CA PRO A 184 6.31 -9.66 -3.07
C PRO A 184 5.06 -9.65 -2.16
N ASP A 185 4.13 -8.71 -2.32
CA ASP A 185 2.91 -8.68 -1.49
C ASP A 185 1.97 -9.84 -1.82
N ALA A 186 1.95 -10.33 -3.07
CA ALA A 186 1.18 -11.51 -3.44
C ALA A 186 1.73 -12.77 -2.76
N TRP A 187 3.05 -12.85 -2.61
CA TRP A 187 3.71 -13.97 -1.93
C TRP A 187 3.63 -13.88 -0.40
N SER A 188 3.89 -12.70 0.17
CA SER A 188 4.10 -12.53 1.62
C SER A 188 2.84 -12.16 2.39
N LEU A 189 1.91 -11.43 1.77
CA LEU A 189 0.66 -10.96 2.39
C LEU A 189 -0.58 -11.58 1.76
N PHE A 190 -0.41 -12.46 0.76
CA PHE A 190 -1.49 -13.00 -0.07
C PHE A 190 -2.35 -11.88 -0.68
N GLU A 191 -1.72 -10.74 -0.98
CA GLU A 191 -2.43 -9.62 -1.58
C GLU A 191 -2.89 -9.99 -2.99
N LYS A 192 -4.15 -9.65 -3.28
CA LYS A 192 -4.77 -9.86 -4.58
C LYS A 192 -4.50 -8.65 -5.48
N PHE A 193 -4.16 -8.94 -6.71
CA PHE A 193 -4.01 -8.00 -7.81
C PHE A 193 -5.01 -8.33 -8.92
N ILE A 194 -5.32 -7.32 -9.74
CA ILE A 194 -6.11 -7.52 -10.93
C ILE A 194 -5.23 -8.28 -11.94
N LEU A 195 -5.58 -9.54 -12.20
CA LEU A 195 -4.93 -10.37 -13.21
C LEU A 195 -5.82 -10.43 -14.46
N LEU A 196 -5.28 -10.03 -15.61
CA LEU A 196 -5.93 -10.18 -16.90
C LEU A 196 -4.94 -10.71 -17.94
N PRO A 197 -5.37 -11.55 -18.90
CA PRO A 197 -4.56 -11.82 -20.08
C PRO A 197 -4.43 -10.54 -20.91
N VAL A 198 -3.24 -10.27 -21.44
CA VAL A 198 -3.00 -9.10 -22.31
C VAL A 198 -3.40 -9.40 -23.76
N ASN A 199 -3.32 -10.67 -24.18
CA ASN A 199 -3.68 -11.14 -25.51
C ASN A 199 -4.54 -12.42 -25.45
N LYS A 200 -4.94 -12.91 -26.64
CA LYS A 200 -5.69 -14.17 -26.82
C LYS A 200 -7.08 -14.22 -26.15
N TRP A 201 -7.76 -13.07 -26.07
CA TRP A 201 -9.05 -12.96 -25.36
C TRP A 201 -10.18 -13.80 -25.95
N ASP A 202 -10.13 -14.10 -27.24
CA ASP A 202 -11.14 -14.89 -27.94
C ASP A 202 -10.93 -16.41 -27.79
N ASN A 203 -9.83 -16.84 -27.17
CA ASN A 203 -9.56 -18.25 -26.96
C ASN A 203 -10.42 -18.82 -25.81
N PRO A 204 -10.67 -20.14 -25.79
CA PRO A 204 -11.31 -20.80 -24.67
C PRO A 204 -10.49 -20.61 -23.38
N TYR A 205 -11.17 -20.35 -22.27
CA TYR A 205 -10.55 -20.20 -20.97
C TYR A 205 -10.58 -21.53 -20.21
N VAL A 206 -9.49 -21.86 -19.54
CA VAL A 206 -9.41 -23.03 -18.66
C VAL A 206 -8.83 -22.65 -17.31
N ARG A 207 -9.12 -23.50 -16.33
CA ARG A 207 -8.54 -23.35 -14.99
C ARG A 207 -7.04 -23.59 -15.04
N VAL A 208 -6.27 -22.66 -14.49
CA VAL A 208 -4.80 -22.74 -14.44
C VAL A 208 -4.24 -22.32 -13.08
N ASN A 209 -3.05 -22.83 -12.79
CA ASN A 209 -2.17 -22.34 -11.74
C ASN A 209 -1.03 -21.54 -12.39
N ILE A 210 -0.58 -20.46 -11.74
CA ILE A 210 0.52 -19.63 -12.22
C ILE A 210 1.72 -19.87 -11.32
N GLY A 211 2.84 -20.31 -11.89
CA GLY A 211 4.11 -20.54 -11.19
C GLY A 211 5.23 -19.71 -11.79
N GLY A 212 6.11 -19.15 -10.95
CA GLY A 212 7.34 -18.50 -11.39
C GLY A 212 8.47 -19.50 -11.63
N ILE A 213 9.58 -19.03 -12.21
CA ILE A 213 10.77 -19.84 -12.53
C ILE A 213 11.75 -20.00 -11.36
N SER A 214 11.48 -19.43 -10.18
CA SER A 214 12.39 -19.63 -9.05
C SER A 214 12.39 -21.08 -8.57
N CYS A 215 13.44 -21.46 -7.84
CA CYS A 215 13.50 -22.80 -7.25
C CYS A 215 12.63 -22.98 -6.00
N ASP A 216 11.97 -21.91 -5.53
CA ASP A 216 11.15 -21.95 -4.33
C ASP A 216 9.72 -22.44 -4.65
N ARG A 217 9.22 -23.32 -3.79
CA ARG A 217 7.87 -23.87 -3.91
C ARG A 217 6.79 -22.79 -3.71
N SER A 218 7.09 -21.72 -2.99
CA SER A 218 6.15 -20.63 -2.70
C SER A 218 5.97 -19.66 -3.86
N ASP A 219 6.66 -19.85 -4.99
CA ASP A 219 6.59 -18.98 -6.16
C ASP A 219 5.38 -19.27 -7.05
N TYR A 220 4.18 -19.13 -6.47
CA TYR A 220 2.92 -19.29 -7.19
C TYR A 220 1.86 -18.34 -6.63
N TYR A 221 0.92 -17.93 -7.46
CA TYR A 221 -0.04 -16.87 -7.11
C TYR A 221 -1.28 -17.39 -6.36
N ASN A 222 -1.63 -18.68 -6.50
CA ASN A 222 -2.92 -19.25 -6.07
C ASN A 222 -2.92 -19.91 -4.68
N SER A 223 -2.13 -19.40 -3.72
CA SER A 223 -2.02 -20.00 -2.38
C SER A 223 -3.14 -19.58 -1.44
N GLU A 224 -3.88 -20.57 -0.91
CA GLU A 224 -4.60 -20.58 0.38
C GLU A 224 -6.11 -20.25 0.42
N ASP A 225 -6.71 -19.53 -0.53
CA ASP A 225 -8.18 -19.39 -0.57
C ASP A 225 -8.81 -20.50 -1.44
N MET A 226 -9.52 -21.46 -0.82
CA MET A 226 -10.16 -22.63 -1.46
C MET A 226 -11.09 -22.33 -2.66
N ASN A 227 -11.37 -21.06 -2.98
CA ASN A 227 -12.41 -20.65 -3.93
C ASN A 227 -11.94 -19.80 -5.13
N GLN A 228 -10.65 -19.52 -5.31
CA GLN A 228 -10.20 -18.73 -6.48
C GLN A 228 -9.59 -19.61 -7.57
N GLN A 229 -10.47 -20.06 -8.46
CA GLN A 229 -10.06 -20.70 -9.70
C GLN A 229 -9.70 -19.63 -10.73
N ILE A 230 -8.41 -19.50 -11.03
CA ILE A 230 -7.95 -18.62 -12.11
C ILE A 230 -8.27 -19.28 -13.44
N HIS A 231 -8.93 -18.52 -14.31
CA HIS A 231 -9.23 -18.93 -15.67
C HIS A 231 -8.44 -18.03 -16.61
N LEU A 232 -7.60 -18.64 -17.45
CA LEU A 232 -6.81 -17.94 -18.45
C LEU A 232 -7.01 -18.58 -19.84
N PRO A 233 -6.77 -17.82 -20.92
CA PRO A 233 -6.87 -18.34 -22.27
C PRO A 233 -5.95 -19.56 -22.48
N GLN A 234 -6.45 -20.60 -23.12
CA GLN A 234 -5.61 -21.64 -23.69
C GLN A 234 -4.88 -21.11 -24.92
N TYR A 235 -3.68 -21.62 -25.15
CA TYR A 235 -2.96 -21.41 -26.39
C TYR A 235 -2.26 -22.71 -26.81
N LYS A 236 -1.92 -22.80 -28.09
CA LYS A 236 -1.19 -23.95 -28.63
C LYS A 236 0.31 -23.71 -28.51
N ASP A 237 1.08 -24.75 -28.30
CA ASP A 237 2.54 -24.62 -28.16
C ASP A 237 3.20 -24.14 -29.47
N GLU A 238 2.54 -24.32 -30.62
CA GLU A 238 3.01 -23.81 -31.91
C GLU A 238 2.59 -22.36 -32.20
N ASP A 239 1.88 -21.71 -31.30
CA ASP A 239 1.47 -20.32 -31.46
C ASP A 239 2.71 -19.41 -31.42
N PRO A 240 2.99 -18.60 -32.47
CA PRO A 240 4.20 -17.80 -32.53
C PRO A 240 4.25 -16.68 -31.48
N GLU A 241 3.09 -16.29 -30.93
CA GLU A 241 3.01 -15.27 -29.89
C GLU A 241 2.72 -15.93 -28.53
N PRO A 242 3.55 -15.70 -27.49
CA PRO A 242 3.27 -16.24 -26.17
C PRO A 242 2.01 -15.60 -25.57
N LEU A 243 1.38 -16.28 -24.62
CA LEU A 243 0.36 -15.67 -23.77
C LEU A 243 1.05 -14.67 -22.83
N TYR A 244 0.56 -13.44 -22.77
CA TYR A 244 1.02 -12.44 -21.81
C TYR A 244 -0.01 -12.27 -20.69
N LEU A 245 0.48 -12.22 -19.45
CA LEU A 245 -0.32 -12.03 -18.24
C LEU A 245 0.02 -10.68 -17.62
N GLY A 246 -0.99 -9.84 -17.41
CA GLY A 246 -0.85 -8.54 -16.77
C GLY A 246 -1.36 -8.58 -15.33
N PHE A 247 -0.48 -8.24 -14.40
CA PHE A 247 -0.84 -7.92 -13.01
C PHE A 247 -0.91 -6.41 -12.89
N PHE A 248 -2.11 -5.87 -12.70
CA PHE A 248 -2.37 -4.44 -12.65
C PHE A 248 -2.49 -3.95 -11.21
N HIS A 249 -2.28 -2.64 -11.06
CA HIS A 249 -2.33 -1.91 -9.79
C HIS A 249 -1.18 -2.30 -8.84
N THR A 250 0.01 -2.50 -9.42
CA THR A 250 1.25 -2.91 -8.74
C THR A 250 2.16 -1.72 -8.42
N GLY A 251 1.71 -0.47 -8.60
CA GLY A 251 2.57 0.71 -8.46
C GLY A 251 2.96 1.07 -7.02
N ALA A 252 2.28 0.49 -6.02
CA ALA A 252 2.60 0.66 -4.62
C ALA A 252 3.40 -0.53 -4.07
N TYR A 253 4.43 -0.25 -3.28
CA TYR A 253 5.27 -1.20 -2.53
C TYR A 253 6.13 -2.18 -3.33
N GLN A 254 5.66 -2.73 -4.45
CA GLN A 254 6.29 -3.89 -5.10
C GLN A 254 7.77 -3.66 -5.46
N ASP A 255 8.09 -2.54 -6.12
CA ASP A 255 9.48 -2.21 -6.49
C ASP A 255 10.38 -1.96 -5.27
N SER A 256 9.84 -1.26 -4.26
CA SER A 256 10.57 -0.90 -3.04
C SER A 256 10.86 -2.12 -2.17
N ILE A 257 9.89 -3.04 -2.03
CA ILE A 257 10.01 -4.24 -1.21
C ILE A 257 10.83 -5.31 -1.94
N SER A 258 10.64 -5.45 -3.25
CA SER A 258 11.44 -6.41 -4.04
C SER A 258 12.90 -6.01 -4.20
N GLY A 259 13.25 -4.76 -3.85
CA GLY A 259 14.59 -4.24 -4.05
C GLY A 259 14.93 -4.15 -5.54
N TYR A 260 14.09 -3.50 -6.34
CA TYR A 260 14.32 -3.32 -7.78
C TYR A 260 15.76 -2.82 -8.07
N GLY A 261 16.47 -3.51 -8.96
CA GLY A 261 17.88 -3.25 -9.28
C GLY A 261 18.89 -3.79 -8.27
N GLY A 262 18.44 -4.45 -7.20
CA GLY A 262 19.26 -5.15 -6.22
C GLY A 262 19.43 -6.65 -6.53
N ILE A 263 19.82 -7.42 -5.52
CA ILE A 263 19.87 -8.88 -5.58
C ILE A 263 18.51 -9.47 -5.22
N LYS A 264 18.06 -10.44 -6.01
CA LYS A 264 16.77 -11.10 -5.87
C LYS A 264 16.91 -12.60 -5.61
N HIS A 265 15.83 -13.24 -5.19
CA HIS A 265 15.82 -14.69 -4.97
C HIS A 265 16.20 -15.41 -6.28
N CYS A 266 17.03 -16.45 -6.17
CA CYS A 266 17.62 -17.16 -7.31
C CYS A 266 18.45 -16.30 -8.29
N LEU A 267 18.86 -15.08 -7.91
CA LEU A 267 19.55 -14.14 -8.82
C LEU A 267 18.77 -13.91 -10.12
N ILE A 268 17.43 -13.93 -10.06
CA ILE A 268 16.58 -13.66 -11.21
C ILE A 268 16.62 -12.16 -11.53
N PRO A 269 16.91 -11.77 -12.78
CA PRO A 269 16.92 -10.37 -13.23
C PRO A 269 15.68 -9.57 -12.89
N ALA A 270 15.91 -8.34 -12.42
CA ALA A 270 14.86 -7.35 -12.43
C ALA A 270 14.42 -7.08 -13.88
N PRO A 271 13.10 -7.06 -14.15
CA PRO A 271 12.59 -6.87 -15.50
C PRO A 271 12.88 -5.45 -16.01
N LYS A 272 12.74 -5.30 -17.33
CA LYS A 272 12.78 -4.00 -17.99
C LYS A 272 11.67 -3.09 -17.47
N TYR A 273 11.98 -1.82 -17.24
CA TYR A 273 11.02 -0.81 -16.81
C TYR A 273 10.70 0.13 -17.97
N ILE A 274 9.42 0.17 -18.35
CA ILE A 274 8.91 1.03 -19.43
C ILE A 274 7.95 2.04 -18.83
N ILE A 275 8.13 3.32 -19.19
CA ILE A 275 7.17 4.37 -18.87
C ILE A 275 6.35 4.63 -20.12
N ILE A 276 5.03 4.48 -19.99
CA ILE A 276 4.06 4.86 -21.00
C ILE A 276 3.45 6.18 -20.56
N ASP A 277 3.50 7.18 -21.43
CA ASP A 277 3.01 8.54 -21.17
C ASP A 277 2.15 9.02 -22.35
N ARG A 278 1.58 10.21 -22.23
CA ARG A 278 0.84 10.88 -23.31
C ARG A 278 1.53 12.18 -23.69
N ASP A 279 1.71 12.41 -24.99
CA ASP A 279 2.20 13.68 -25.50
C ASP A 279 1.13 14.80 -25.38
N GLU A 280 1.49 16.04 -25.72
CA GLU A 280 0.57 17.20 -25.70
C GLU A 280 -0.66 17.02 -26.60
N LYS A 281 -0.63 16.08 -27.55
CA LYS A 281 -1.72 15.75 -28.48
C LYS A 281 -2.53 14.54 -28.01
N GLY A 282 -2.16 13.90 -26.89
CA GLY A 282 -2.80 12.74 -26.32
C GLY A 282 -2.37 11.38 -26.92
N ASN A 283 -1.35 11.35 -27.79
CA ASN A 283 -0.81 10.09 -28.31
C ASN A 283 0.03 9.39 -27.25
N PHE A 284 -0.05 8.06 -27.21
CA PHE A 284 0.83 7.27 -26.35
C PHE A 284 2.28 7.36 -26.85
N ILE A 285 3.18 7.62 -25.92
CA ILE A 285 4.62 7.53 -26.11
C ILE A 285 5.18 6.58 -25.05
N ASP A 286 6.16 5.78 -25.43
CA ASP A 286 6.87 4.89 -24.51
C ASP A 286 8.36 5.24 -24.46
N LYS A 287 8.96 5.02 -23.29
CA LYS A 287 10.41 5.07 -23.11
C LYS A 287 10.86 3.95 -22.18
N VAL A 288 11.99 3.35 -22.51
CA VAL A 288 12.69 2.44 -21.59
C VAL A 288 13.34 3.30 -20.51
N TYR A 289 12.80 3.24 -19.30
CA TYR A 289 13.36 3.93 -18.13
C TYR A 289 14.57 3.18 -17.59
N ARG A 290 14.50 1.83 -17.56
CA ARG A 290 15.60 0.95 -17.18
C ARG A 290 15.58 -0.31 -18.03
N SER A 291 16.74 -0.71 -18.54
CA SER A 291 16.93 -2.02 -19.16
C SER A 291 16.73 -3.13 -18.13
N GLU A 292 16.56 -4.35 -18.63
CA GLU A 292 16.63 -5.56 -17.79
C GLU A 292 17.98 -5.63 -17.10
N GLN A 293 17.97 -6.04 -15.83
CA GLN A 293 19.17 -6.17 -15.03
C GLN A 293 20.05 -7.29 -15.59
N THR A 294 21.31 -6.98 -15.81
CA THR A 294 22.27 -7.95 -16.34
C THR A 294 22.82 -8.85 -15.23
N VAL A 295 23.31 -10.04 -15.61
CA VAL A 295 24.03 -10.93 -14.70
C VAL A 295 25.27 -10.24 -14.12
N GLU A 296 25.98 -9.46 -14.93
CA GLU A 296 27.16 -8.69 -14.50
C GLU A 296 26.80 -7.66 -13.42
N GLU A 297 25.70 -6.92 -13.57
CA GLU A 297 25.24 -5.98 -12.54
C GLU A 297 24.96 -6.67 -11.20
N MET A 298 24.38 -7.87 -11.21
CA MET A 298 24.19 -8.64 -9.97
C MET A 298 25.50 -9.13 -9.36
N LEU A 299 26.39 -9.69 -10.19
CA LEU A 299 27.69 -10.16 -9.71
C LEU A 299 28.51 -9.01 -9.12
N ASN A 300 28.46 -7.82 -9.73
CA ASN A 300 29.08 -6.61 -9.21
C ASN A 300 28.51 -6.20 -7.84
N ILE A 301 27.19 -6.29 -7.62
CA ILE A 301 26.58 -6.01 -6.31
C ILE A 301 27.07 -7.01 -5.24
N LEU A 302 27.33 -8.25 -5.63
CA LEU A 302 27.91 -9.28 -4.77
C LEU A 302 29.43 -9.15 -4.57
N GLY A 303 30.08 -8.19 -5.26
CA GLY A 303 31.51 -7.93 -5.15
C GLY A 303 32.39 -8.85 -6.01
N TYR A 304 31.83 -9.51 -7.04
CA TYR A 304 32.61 -10.21 -8.06
C TYR A 304 33.10 -9.20 -9.12
N GLU A 305 34.31 -9.46 -9.65
CA GLU A 305 34.94 -8.71 -10.75
C GLU A 305 34.79 -9.44 -12.10
#